data_AF-A0A9C8H504-F1
#
_entry.id   AF-A0A9C8H504-F1
#
_cell.length_a   1.000
_cell.length_b   1.000
_cell.length_c   1.000
_cell.angle_alpha   90.00
_cell.angle_beta   90.00
_cell.angle_gamma   90.00
#
_symmetry.space_group_name_H-M   'P 1'
#
loop_
_entity.id
_entity.type
_entity.pdbx_description
1 polymer ?
#
loop_
_entity_poly.entity_id
_entity_poly.type
_entity_poly.pdbx_seq_one_letter_code
_entity_poly.pdbx_strand_id
1 'polypeptide(L)'
;MGGWGELALAFGVFLASHGVPVQPPVKRRLIAALGPGGYLVAYGALSVAVLAWLIVAAGRAPHVPVLPWAAWQAWVPNLAMPAVCLLIAFGTAAPNPLSFGGAR
;
A
#
# COMPACT_ATOMS: atom_id res chain seq x y z
N MET A 1 -16.77 22.09 -9.33
CA MET A 1 -15.95 22.22 -8.11
C MET A 1 -15.90 20.95 -7.23
N GLY A 2 -16.48 19.81 -7.63
CA GLY A 2 -16.84 18.73 -6.68
C GLY A 2 -15.97 17.45 -6.60
N GLY A 3 -14.80 17.37 -7.21
CA GLY A 3 -14.03 16.10 -7.24
C GLY A 3 -13.20 15.79 -5.99
N TRP A 4 -12.75 16.82 -5.26
CA TRP A 4 -11.92 16.64 -4.06
C TRP A 4 -12.64 15.92 -2.92
N GLY A 5 -13.95 16.19 -2.74
CA GLY A 5 -14.75 15.54 -1.71
C GLY A 5 -14.92 14.04 -1.96
N GLU A 6 -15.18 13.65 -3.22
CA GLU A 6 -15.26 12.25 -3.60
C GLU A 6 -13.90 11.54 -3.44
N LEU A 7 -12.80 12.18 -3.88
CA LEU A 7 -11.47 11.63 -3.70
C LEU A 7 -11.13 11.43 -2.21
N ALA A 8 -11.39 12.41 -1.36
CA ALA A 8 -11.15 12.30 0.08
C ALA A 8 -11.99 11.18 0.72
N LEU A 9 -13.25 11.03 0.31
CA LEU A 9 -14.11 9.95 0.77
C LEU A 9 -13.60 8.58 0.30
N ALA A 10 -13.32 8.42 -0.99
CA ALA A 10 -12.81 7.18 -1.55
C ALA A 10 -11.49 6.77 -0.87
N PHE A 11 -10.61 7.74 -0.59
CA PHE A 11 -9.35 7.52 0.11
C PHE A 11 -9.57 7.08 1.57
N GLY A 12 -10.48 7.75 2.29
CA GLY A 12 -10.83 7.37 3.66
C GLY A 12 -11.44 5.98 3.74
N VAL A 13 -12.36 5.65 2.83
CA VAL A 13 -12.96 4.31 2.72
C VAL A 13 -11.90 3.28 2.35
N PHE A 14 -10.97 3.59 1.45
CA PHE A 14 -9.85 2.71 1.12
C PHE A 14 -9.01 2.38 2.35
N LEU A 15 -8.54 3.39 3.08
CA LEU A 15 -7.76 3.19 4.31
C LEU A 15 -8.52 2.39 5.36
N ALA A 16 -9.79 2.68 5.58
CA ALA A 16 -10.62 1.93 6.52
C ALA A 16 -10.81 0.48 6.08
N SER A 17 -11.16 0.25 4.81
CA SER A 17 -11.41 -1.08 4.24
C SER A 17 -10.16 -1.96 4.23
N HIS A 18 -8.96 -1.36 4.20
CA HIS A 18 -7.69 -2.08 4.24
C HIS A 18 -7.17 -2.26 5.67
N GLY A 19 -7.24 -1.22 6.49
CA GLY A 19 -6.65 -1.20 7.84
C GLY A 19 -7.51 -1.84 8.93
N VAL A 20 -8.85 -1.76 8.84
CA VAL A 20 -9.76 -2.26 9.88
C VAL A 20 -9.91 -3.78 9.84
N PRO A 21 -10.17 -4.44 8.69
CA PRO A 21 -10.39 -5.88 8.65
C PRO A 21 -9.19 -6.72 9.08
N VAL A 22 -7.98 -6.19 8.92
CA VAL A 22 -6.74 -6.87 9.30
C VAL A 22 -6.44 -6.80 10.80
N GLN A 23 -7.11 -5.93 11.55
CA GLN A 23 -6.92 -5.83 13.00
C GLN A 23 -7.30 -7.16 13.67
N PRO A 24 -6.46 -7.71 14.58
CA PRO A 24 -6.69 -9.03 15.18
C PRO A 24 -8.11 -9.31 15.72
N PRO A 25 -8.76 -8.40 16.47
CA PRO A 25 -10.11 -8.66 16.99
C PRO A 25 -11.17 -8.67 15.89
N VAL A 26 -11.04 -7.81 14.87
CA VAL A 26 -11.97 -7.72 13.74
C VAL A 26 -11.81 -8.92 12.83
N LYS A 27 -10.57 -9.21 12.43
CA LYS A 27 -10.23 -10.37 11.60
C LYS A 27 -10.76 -11.67 12.17
N ARG A 28 -10.60 -11.90 13.47
CA ARG A 28 -11.10 -13.11 14.14
C ARG A 28 -12.62 -13.24 14.05
N ARG A 29 -13.36 -12.14 14.26
CA ARG A 29 -14.83 -12.12 14.15
C ARG A 29 -15.29 -12.36 12.72
N LEU A 30 -14.63 -11.73 11.75
CA LEU A 30 -14.95 -11.90 10.32
C LEU A 30 -14.67 -13.33 9.85
N ILE A 31 -13.54 -13.92 10.26
CA ILE A 31 -13.23 -15.32 9.94
C ILE A 31 -14.20 -16.27 10.64
N ALA A 32 -14.62 -16.00 11.88
CA ALA A 32 -15.61 -16.82 12.57
C ALA A 32 -16.98 -16.81 11.87
N ALA A 33 -17.37 -15.69 11.26
CA ALA A 33 -18.62 -15.56 10.52
C ALA A 33 -18.56 -16.09 9.06
N LEU A 34 -17.46 -15.85 8.36
CA LEU A 34 -17.32 -16.11 6.91
C LEU A 34 -16.49 -17.36 6.58
N GLY A 35 -15.80 -17.92 7.57
CA GLY A 35 -14.70 -18.86 7.36
C GLY A 35 -13.44 -18.20 6.79
N PRO A 36 -12.29 -18.90 6.79
CA PRO A 36 -11.03 -18.36 6.28
C PRO A 36 -11.08 -18.02 4.78
N GLY A 37 -11.68 -18.90 3.96
CA GLY A 37 -11.80 -18.70 2.51
C GLY A 37 -12.78 -17.59 2.14
N GLY A 38 -13.93 -17.54 2.81
CA GLY A 38 -14.92 -16.47 2.63
C GLY A 38 -14.35 -15.11 3.02
N TYR A 39 -13.60 -15.04 4.13
CA TYR A 39 -12.86 -13.83 4.51
C TYR A 39 -11.90 -13.38 3.41
N LEU A 40 -11.08 -14.29 2.86
CA LEU A 40 -10.09 -13.95 1.83
C LEU A 40 -10.75 -13.37 0.58
N VAL A 41 -11.79 -14.04 0.07
CA VAL A 41 -12.50 -13.62 -1.14
C VAL A 41 -13.23 -12.30 -0.91
N ALA A 42 -13.98 -12.18 0.19
CA ALA A 42 -14.73 -10.95 0.49
C ALA A 42 -13.81 -9.75 0.73
N TYR A 43 -12.75 -9.93 1.52
CA TYR A 43 -11.77 -8.89 1.78
C TYR A 43 -11.03 -8.47 0.50
N GLY A 44 -10.61 -9.44 -0.31
CA GLY A 44 -9.95 -9.18 -1.59
C GLY A 44 -10.84 -8.43 -2.56
N ALA A 45 -12.08 -8.90 -2.76
CA ALA A 45 -13.04 -8.27 -3.64
C ALA A 45 -13.39 -6.84 -3.18
N LEU A 46 -13.63 -6.63 -1.89
CA LEU A 46 -13.85 -5.30 -1.32
C LEU A 46 -12.65 -4.38 -1.56
N SER A 47 -11.43 -4.87 -1.31
CA SER A 47 -10.20 -4.08 -1.50
C SER A 47 -10.03 -3.66 -2.95
N VAL A 48 -10.23 -4.57 -3.90
CA VAL A 48 -10.13 -4.28 -5.34
C VAL A 48 -11.23 -3.30 -5.79
N ALA A 49 -12.46 -3.48 -5.33
CA ALA A 49 -13.57 -2.60 -5.68
C ALA A 49 -13.32 -1.16 -5.18
N VAL A 50 -12.88 -1.00 -3.92
CA VAL A 50 -12.59 0.32 -3.35
C VAL A 50 -11.34 0.94 -4.00
N LEU A 51 -10.32 0.15 -4.34
CA LEU A 51 -9.16 0.63 -5.09
C LEU A 51 -9.56 1.14 -6.48
N ALA A 52 -10.40 0.39 -7.21
CA ALA A 52 -10.91 0.81 -8.51
C ALA A 52 -11.70 2.12 -8.39
N TRP A 53 -12.55 2.25 -7.36
CA TRP A 53 -13.27 3.49 -7.09
C TRP A 53 -12.32 4.66 -6.80
N LEU A 54 -11.28 4.44 -5.98
CA LEU A 54 -10.27 5.45 -5.67
C LEU A 54 -9.53 5.92 -6.92
N ILE A 55 -9.14 5.01 -7.83
CA ILE A 55 -8.50 5.35 -9.11
C ILE A 55 -9.43 6.24 -9.96
N VAL A 56 -10.71 5.86 -10.08
CA VAL A 56 -11.70 6.62 -10.86
C VAL A 56 -12.01 7.98 -10.22
N ALA A 57 -12.04 8.06 -8.88
CA ALA A 57 -12.22 9.30 -8.15
C ALA A 57 -11.02 10.24 -8.34
N ALA A 58 -9.79 9.72 -8.29
CA ALA A 58 -8.57 10.47 -8.58
C ALA A 58 -8.57 11.03 -10.01
N GLY A 59 -8.99 10.24 -10.99
CA GLY A 59 -9.12 10.69 -12.39
C GLY A 59 -10.19 11.76 -12.63
N ARG A 60 -11.22 11.84 -11.76
CA ARG A 60 -12.27 12.88 -11.81
C ARG A 60 -11.94 14.11 -10.96
N ALA A 61 -11.00 14.02 -10.03
CA ALA A 61 -10.58 15.15 -9.21
C ALA A 61 -9.83 16.18 -10.06
N PRO A 62 -9.92 17.49 -9.73
CA PRO A 62 -9.11 18.50 -10.40
C PRO A 62 -7.62 18.19 -10.30
N HIS A 63 -6.96 18.05 -11.45
CA HIS A 63 -5.53 17.74 -11.50
C HIS A 63 -4.69 19.00 -11.33
N VAL A 64 -3.77 18.99 -10.36
CA VAL A 64 -2.76 20.03 -10.16
C VAL A 64 -1.38 19.36 -10.20
N PRO A 65 -0.55 19.61 -11.22
CA PRO A 65 0.77 19.00 -11.31
C PRO A 65 1.73 19.63 -10.29
N VAL A 66 1.92 18.96 -9.15
CA VAL A 66 2.87 19.41 -8.10
C VAL A 66 4.31 18.97 -8.43
N LEU A 67 4.45 17.77 -9.00
CA LEU A 67 5.72 17.23 -9.46
C LEU A 67 5.52 16.66 -10.87
N PRO A 68 5.76 17.46 -11.92
CA PRO A 68 5.57 17.00 -13.28
C PRO A 68 6.55 15.86 -13.60
N TRP A 69 6.08 14.94 -14.44
CA TRP A 69 6.90 13.82 -14.87
C TRP A 69 8.04 14.29 -15.77
N ALA A 70 9.23 13.74 -15.56
CA ALA A 70 10.37 13.89 -16.44
C ALA A 70 11.05 12.55 -16.66
N ALA A 71 11.51 12.27 -17.88
CA ALA A 71 12.05 10.96 -18.25
C ALA A 71 13.19 10.46 -17.34
N TRP A 72 13.98 11.38 -16.77
CA TRP A 72 15.06 11.03 -15.84
C TRP A 72 14.55 10.43 -14.51
N GLN A 73 13.33 10.76 -14.07
CA GLN A 73 12.77 10.26 -12.81
C GLN A 73 12.60 8.74 -12.83
N ALA A 74 12.34 8.14 -14.00
CA ALA A 74 12.25 6.70 -14.17
C ALA A 74 13.60 5.99 -13.94
N TRP A 75 14.73 6.68 -14.19
CA TRP A 75 16.06 6.11 -13.98
C TRP A 75 16.50 6.12 -12.52
N VAL A 76 15.94 7.00 -11.69
CA VAL A 76 16.33 7.11 -10.27
C VAL A 76 16.18 5.79 -9.51
N PRO A 77 15.01 5.10 -9.53
CA PRO A 77 14.90 3.80 -8.86
C PRO A 77 15.81 2.74 -9.49
N ASN A 78 15.94 2.73 -10.82
CA ASN A 78 16.77 1.74 -11.52
C ASN A 78 18.25 1.82 -11.10
N LEU A 79 18.76 3.03 -10.87
CA LEU A 79 20.15 3.26 -10.45
C LEU A 79 20.32 3.13 -8.93
N ALA A 80 19.33 3.54 -8.13
CA ALA A 80 19.42 3.51 -6.67
C ALA A 80 19.15 2.11 -6.07
N MET A 81 18.21 1.34 -6.65
CA MET A 81 17.79 0.05 -6.09
C MET A 81 18.91 -0.98 -5.96
N PRO A 82 19.88 -1.11 -6.89
CA PRO A 82 21.01 -2.00 -6.70
C PRO A 82 21.80 -1.71 -5.42
N ALA A 83 22.06 -0.42 -5.13
CA ALA A 83 22.74 -0.02 -3.89
C ALA A 83 21.89 -0.36 -2.66
N VAL A 84 20.58 -0.11 -2.70
CA VAL A 84 19.64 -0.50 -1.63
C VAL A 84 19.64 -2.01 -1.40
N CYS A 85 19.61 -2.82 -2.47
CA CYS A 85 19.67 -4.27 -2.38
C CYS A 85 20.97 -4.75 -1.73
N LEU A 86 22.12 -4.14 -2.08
CA LEU A 86 23.39 -4.43 -1.43
C LEU A 86 23.37 -4.05 0.06
N LEU A 87 22.86 -2.87 0.39
CA LEU A 87 22.73 -2.44 1.79
C LEU A 87 21.83 -3.38 2.60
N ILE A 88 20.71 -3.84 2.04
CA ILE A 88 19.85 -4.84 2.67
C ILE A 88 20.61 -6.14 2.85
N ALA A 89 21.23 -6.67 1.79
CA ALA A 89 21.96 -7.93 1.84
C ALA A 89 23.08 -7.90 2.89
N PHE A 90 23.94 -6.88 2.89
CA PHE A 90 25.01 -6.75 3.88
C PHE A 90 24.49 -6.40 5.27
N GLY A 91 23.40 -5.63 5.37
CA GLY A 91 22.78 -5.27 6.65
C GLY A 91 22.11 -6.42 7.38
N THR A 92 21.64 -7.44 6.65
CA THR A 92 21.00 -8.63 7.21
C THR A 92 21.88 -9.88 7.23
N ALA A 93 22.80 -10.05 6.28
CA ALA A 93 23.58 -11.29 6.13
C ALA A 93 24.99 -11.23 6.74
N ALA A 94 25.53 -10.04 7.01
CA ALA A 94 26.83 -9.91 7.66
C ALA A 94 26.66 -9.64 9.17
N PRO A 95 27.56 -10.18 10.02
CA PRO A 95 27.64 -9.77 11.42
C PRO A 95 27.94 -8.27 11.50
N ASN A 96 26.95 -7.49 11.95
CA ASN A 96 27.07 -6.05 12.09
C ASN A 96 26.61 -5.63 13.49
N PRO A 97 27.53 -5.27 14.40
CA PRO A 97 27.20 -4.92 15.79
C PRO A 97 26.41 -3.61 15.91
N LEU A 98 26.28 -2.83 14.84
CA LEU A 98 25.46 -1.61 14.76
C LEU A 98 24.07 -1.86 14.15
N SER A 99 23.77 -3.07 13.69
CA SER A 99 22.50 -3.44 13.04
C SER A 99 21.72 -4.44 13.90
N PHE A 100 20.40 -4.26 14.00
CA PHE A 100 19.51 -5.20 14.70
C PHE A 100 19.22 -6.49 13.91
N GLY A 101 19.53 -6.53 12.61
CA GLY A 101 19.12 -7.60 11.69
C GLY A 101 20.23 -8.49 11.14
N GLY A 102 21.49 -8.26 11.52
CA GLY A 102 22.64 -9.02 10.99
C GLY A 102 22.66 -10.48 11.45
N ALA A 103 23.04 -11.39 10.55
CA ALA A 103 23.30 -12.79 10.89
C ALA A 103 24.40 -12.88 11.96
N ARG A 104 24.21 -13.76 12.94
CA ARG A 104 25.16 -13.98 14.04
C ARG A 104 26.38 -14.75 13.57
#